data_AF-A0A1G7P3U2-F1
#
_entry.id   AF-A0A1G7P3U2-F1
#
_cell.length_a   1.000
_cell.length_b   1.000
_cell.length_c   1.000
_cell.angle_alpha   90.00
_cell.angle_beta   90.00
_cell.angle_gamma   90.00
#
_symmetry.space_group_name_H-M   'P 1'
#
loop_
_entity.id
_entity.type
_entity.pdbx_description
1 polymer ?
#
loop_
_entity_poly.entity_id
_entity_poly.type
_entity_poly.pdbx_seq_one_letter_code
_entity_poly.pdbx_strand_id
1 'polypeptide(L)'
;MGFADRYLHAVNSTDLRDDEHHHATDALCAAALADTAGAGIGALLSRVKYADGTQHKLFESGSANLAQLLRIWTVRVIEKGRERKWVKIGNAWDGQAAEALYRRVAERSLAHWLDGKCPACSGSGNTPDRRICVPCKGSGKSEVSGQGFERERVLDMVSELEGLLHAHNARAAGKLR
;
A
#
# COMPACT_ATOMS: atom_id res chain seq x y z
N MET A 1 11.53 -0.93 18.23
CA MET A 1 11.13 -1.38 16.88
C MET A 1 9.63 -1.45 16.81
N GLY A 2 9.03 -0.76 15.83
CA GLY A 2 7.60 -0.83 15.57
C GLY A 2 7.21 -2.17 14.93
N PHE A 3 5.90 -2.40 14.73
CA PHE A 3 5.42 -3.62 14.07
C PHE A 3 6.07 -3.82 12.69
N ALA A 4 6.15 -2.76 11.86
CA ALA A 4 6.71 -2.85 10.51
C ALA A 4 8.18 -3.32 10.52
N ASP A 5 9.00 -2.84 11.45
CA ASP A 5 10.40 -3.25 11.57
C ASP A 5 10.51 -4.73 11.99
N ARG A 6 9.71 -5.14 12.99
CA ARG A 6 9.66 -6.53 13.47
C ARG A 6 9.14 -7.48 12.38
N TYR A 7 8.15 -7.05 11.61
CA TYR A 7 7.60 -7.81 10.50
C TYR A 7 8.62 -7.98 9.36
N LEU A 8 9.33 -6.91 9.00
CA LEU A 8 10.38 -6.98 7.98
C LEU A 8 11.54 -7.88 8.43
N HIS A 9 11.93 -7.82 9.70
CA HIS A 9 12.92 -8.72 10.28
C HIS A 9 12.45 -10.18 10.22
N ALA A 10 11.20 -10.44 10.61
CA ALA A 10 10.59 -11.77 10.58
C ALA A 10 10.56 -12.39 9.18
N VAL A 11 10.15 -11.60 8.18
CA VAL A 11 10.06 -12.03 6.78
C VAL A 11 11.42 -12.37 6.19
N ASN A 12 12.46 -11.60 6.54
CA ASN A 12 13.82 -11.81 6.04
C ASN A 12 14.64 -12.77 6.91
N SER A 13 14.05 -13.32 7.98
CA SER A 13 14.76 -14.26 8.85
C SER A 13 14.99 -15.58 8.12
N THR A 14 16.22 -16.06 8.17
CA THR A 14 16.58 -17.43 7.74
C THR A 14 16.31 -18.47 8.82
N ASP A 15 16.05 -18.03 10.05
CA ASP A 15 15.68 -18.88 11.19
C ASP A 15 14.29 -18.48 11.71
N LEU A 16 13.30 -19.33 11.46
CA LEU A 16 11.90 -19.12 11.82
C LEU A 16 11.52 -19.83 13.13
N ARG A 17 12.52 -20.16 13.97
CA ARG A 17 12.25 -20.73 15.29
C ARG A 17 11.59 -19.68 16.18
N ASP A 18 10.64 -20.17 16.96
CA ASP A 18 10.03 -19.49 18.09
C ASP A 18 10.54 -20.18 19.35
N ASP A 19 11.63 -19.68 19.92
CA ASP A 19 12.26 -20.21 21.13
C ASP A 19 12.47 -19.12 22.18
N GLU A 20 12.98 -19.49 23.36
CA GLU A 20 13.18 -18.56 24.49
C GLU A 20 14.07 -17.34 24.16
N HIS A 21 14.82 -17.37 23.05
CA HIS A 21 15.74 -16.32 22.64
C HIS A 21 15.42 -15.73 21.25
N HIS A 22 14.44 -16.28 20.52
CA HIS A 22 14.06 -15.86 19.18
C HIS A 22 12.54 -15.87 18.99
N HIS A 23 11.94 -14.67 18.89
CA HIS A 23 10.51 -14.48 18.61
C HIS A 23 10.27 -13.88 17.23
N ALA A 24 11.02 -14.36 16.23
CA ALA A 24 10.95 -13.82 14.88
C ALA A 24 9.55 -14.02 14.27
N THR A 25 8.86 -15.10 14.60
CA THR A 25 7.55 -15.46 14.03
C THR A 25 6.36 -14.72 14.66
N ASP A 26 6.53 -14.12 15.84
CA ASP A 26 5.45 -13.40 16.53
C ASP A 26 4.84 -12.30 15.67
N ALA A 27 5.68 -11.56 14.94
CA ALA A 27 5.21 -10.50 14.04
C ALA A 27 4.38 -11.06 12.87
N LEU A 28 4.71 -12.26 12.38
CA LEU A 28 3.94 -12.93 11.32
C LEU A 28 2.59 -13.43 11.87
N CYS A 29 2.59 -14.03 13.07
CA CYS A 29 1.39 -14.48 13.75
C CYS A 29 0.47 -13.30 14.07
N ALA A 30 1.00 -12.23 14.65
CA ALA A 30 0.27 -11.01 14.96
C ALA A 30 -0.35 -10.36 13.71
N ALA A 31 0.36 -10.37 12.57
CA ALA A 31 -0.18 -9.90 11.30
C ALA A 31 -1.38 -10.74 10.85
N ALA A 32 -1.27 -12.07 10.88
CA ALA A 32 -2.36 -12.97 10.51
C ALA A 32 -3.60 -12.78 11.41
N LEU A 33 -3.38 -12.70 12.73
CA LEU A 33 -4.45 -12.46 13.71
C LEU A 33 -5.08 -11.06 13.59
N ALA A 34 -4.32 -10.04 13.20
CA ALA A 34 -4.85 -8.70 12.99
C ALA A 34 -5.70 -8.59 11.71
N ASP A 35 -5.55 -9.53 10.78
CA ASP A 35 -6.30 -9.54 9.53
C ASP A 35 -7.69 -10.18 9.69
N THR A 36 -7.82 -11.20 10.55
CA THR A 36 -9.12 -11.81 10.89
C THR A 36 -10.06 -10.83 11.59
N ALA A 37 -9.51 -9.87 12.34
CA ALA A 37 -10.25 -8.81 13.01
C ALA A 37 -10.43 -7.53 12.15
N GLY A 38 -9.93 -7.53 10.92
CA GLY A 38 -9.87 -6.35 10.06
C GLY A 38 -10.56 -6.54 8.72
N ALA A 39 -10.20 -5.69 7.75
CA ALA A 39 -10.74 -5.77 6.40
C ALA A 39 -10.18 -6.95 5.56
N GLY A 40 -9.48 -7.92 6.17
CA GLY A 40 -8.97 -9.12 5.51
C GLY A 40 -7.96 -8.91 4.37
N ILE A 41 -7.30 -7.75 4.33
CA ILE A 41 -6.31 -7.39 3.30
C ILE A 41 -5.02 -6.81 3.91
N GLY A 42 -5.00 -6.57 5.22
CA GLY A 42 -3.91 -5.88 5.90
C GLY A 42 -2.62 -6.70 5.96
N ALA A 43 -2.72 -8.03 6.09
CA ALA A 43 -1.55 -8.90 6.03
C ALA A 43 -0.98 -8.92 4.60
N LEU A 44 -1.85 -8.95 3.59
CA LEU A 44 -1.46 -8.85 2.18
C LEU A 44 -0.82 -7.49 1.87
N LEU A 45 -1.37 -6.39 2.38
CA LEU A 45 -0.79 -5.05 2.26
C LEU A 45 0.60 -5.00 2.89
N SER A 46 0.77 -5.53 4.09
CA SER A 46 2.06 -5.54 4.80
C SER A 46 3.09 -6.39 4.05
N ARG A 47 2.68 -7.55 3.54
CA ARG A 47 3.54 -8.43 2.73
C ARG A 47 3.98 -7.75 1.45
N VAL A 48 3.05 -7.20 0.66
CA VAL A 48 3.41 -6.52 -0.59
C VAL A 48 4.27 -5.28 -0.32
N LYS A 49 3.97 -4.52 0.75
CA LYS A 49 4.70 -3.28 1.06
C LYS A 49 6.13 -3.51 1.57
N TYR A 50 6.34 -4.56 2.36
CA TYR A 50 7.60 -4.78 3.07
C TYR A 50 8.41 -5.97 2.55
N ALA A 51 7.76 -7.04 2.08
CA ALA A 51 8.42 -8.28 1.65
C ALA A 51 8.69 -8.31 0.13
N ASP A 52 7.66 -8.00 -0.68
CA ASP A 52 7.73 -8.20 -2.13
C ASP A 52 8.47 -7.06 -2.87
N GLY A 53 8.82 -5.99 -2.14
CA GLY A 53 9.57 -4.86 -2.66
C GLY A 53 8.78 -3.94 -3.59
N THR A 54 9.48 -2.93 -4.10
CA THR A 54 8.96 -1.94 -5.07
C THR A 54 8.64 -2.60 -6.42
N GLN A 55 7.84 -1.98 -7.29
CA GLN A 55 7.60 -2.47 -8.66
C GLN A 55 8.91 -2.70 -9.43
N HIS A 56 10.00 -2.03 -9.06
CA HIS A 56 11.32 -2.26 -9.65
C HIS A 56 11.98 -3.60 -9.27
N LYS A 57 11.50 -4.33 -8.24
CA LYS A 57 11.97 -5.66 -7.83
C LYS A 57 11.04 -6.81 -8.27
N LEU A 58 10.26 -6.60 -9.34
CA LEU A 58 9.26 -7.54 -9.86
C LEU A 58 9.74 -8.97 -10.22
N PHE A 59 11.03 -9.31 -10.12
CA PHE A 59 11.59 -10.50 -10.76
C PHE A 59 11.93 -11.72 -9.90
N GLU A 60 11.76 -11.72 -8.57
CA GLU A 60 12.25 -12.87 -7.78
C GLU A 60 11.21 -13.70 -7.01
N SER A 61 10.01 -13.21 -6.66
CA SER A 61 8.95 -14.07 -6.05
C SER A 61 7.60 -13.39 -5.72
N GLY A 62 7.49 -12.06 -5.80
CA GLY A 62 6.34 -11.30 -5.27
C GLY A 62 5.15 -11.03 -6.21
N SER A 63 5.20 -11.50 -7.46
CA SER A 63 4.21 -11.12 -8.49
C SER A 63 2.78 -11.62 -8.20
N ALA A 64 2.65 -12.77 -7.54
CA ALA A 64 1.35 -13.36 -7.20
C ALA A 64 0.58 -12.56 -6.12
N ASN A 65 1.27 -12.12 -5.08
CA ASN A 65 0.69 -11.31 -3.99
C ASN A 65 0.29 -9.93 -4.51
N LEU A 66 1.15 -9.29 -5.31
CA LEU A 66 0.84 -8.01 -5.93
C LEU A 66 -0.37 -8.14 -6.88
N ALA A 67 -0.44 -9.19 -7.69
CA ALA A 67 -1.58 -9.42 -8.57
C ALA A 67 -2.88 -9.69 -7.78
N GLN A 68 -2.80 -10.44 -6.68
CA GLN A 68 -3.95 -10.64 -5.78
C GLN A 68 -4.38 -9.32 -5.14
N LEU A 69 -3.43 -8.51 -4.65
CA LEU A 69 -3.71 -7.22 -4.06
C LEU A 69 -4.36 -6.28 -5.08
N LEU A 70 -3.84 -6.22 -6.31
CA LEU A 70 -4.41 -5.41 -7.37
C LEU A 70 -5.84 -5.83 -7.71
N ARG A 71 -6.15 -7.13 -7.75
CA ARG A 71 -7.53 -7.62 -7.97
C ARG A 71 -8.47 -7.16 -6.86
N ILE A 72 -8.11 -7.39 -5.59
CA ILE A 72 -8.95 -7.00 -4.44
C ILE A 72 -9.10 -5.47 -4.39
N TRP A 73 -8.01 -4.75 -4.63
CA TRP A 73 -8.00 -3.29 -4.63
C TRP A 73 -8.87 -2.70 -5.73
N THR A 74 -8.81 -3.26 -6.94
CA THR A 74 -9.65 -2.83 -8.06
C THR A 74 -11.13 -2.97 -7.73
N VAL A 75 -11.55 -4.09 -7.14
CA VAL A 75 -12.94 -4.27 -6.70
C VAL A 75 -13.34 -3.18 -5.69
N ARG A 76 -12.52 -2.92 -4.68
CA ARG A 76 -12.79 -1.87 -3.68
C ARG A 76 -12.87 -0.47 -4.27
N VAL A 77 -11.99 -0.12 -5.19
CA VAL A 77 -12.02 1.18 -5.86
C VAL A 77 -13.26 1.33 -6.73
N ILE A 78 -13.70 0.25 -7.40
CA ILE A 78 -14.96 0.25 -8.16
C ILE A 78 -16.16 0.45 -7.22
N GLU A 79 -16.22 -0.27 -6.10
CA GLU A 79 -17.28 -0.12 -5.09
C GLU A 79 -17.32 1.32 -4.56
N LYS A 80 -16.18 1.86 -4.10
CA LYS A 80 -16.09 3.26 -3.63
C LYS A 80 -16.44 4.27 -4.72
N GLY A 81 -16.00 4.05 -5.97
CA GLY A 81 -16.31 4.93 -7.09
C GLY A 81 -17.81 4.98 -7.39
N ARG A 82 -18.51 3.84 -7.26
CA ARG A 82 -19.97 3.73 -7.37
C ARG A 82 -20.68 4.40 -6.19
N GLU A 83 -20.27 4.11 -4.95
CA GLU A 83 -20.83 4.70 -3.73
C GLU A 83 -20.71 6.23 -3.71
N ARG A 84 -19.53 6.74 -4.06
CA ARG A 84 -19.22 8.17 -4.11
C ARG A 84 -19.69 8.85 -5.40
N LYS A 85 -20.32 8.10 -6.31
CA LYS A 85 -20.86 8.60 -7.59
C LYS A 85 -19.85 9.43 -8.39
N TRP A 86 -18.63 8.91 -8.53
CA TRP A 86 -17.55 9.61 -9.24
C TRP A 86 -17.90 9.93 -10.70
N VAL A 87 -18.64 9.03 -11.35
CA VAL A 87 -19.16 9.23 -12.70
C VAL A 87 -20.68 9.09 -12.66
N LYS A 88 -21.38 10.04 -13.27
CA LYS A 88 -22.82 9.96 -13.46
C LYS A 88 -23.10 9.03 -14.64
N ILE A 89 -23.68 7.87 -14.37
CA ILE A 89 -24.00 6.87 -15.39
C ILE A 89 -25.40 7.19 -15.92
N GLY A 90 -25.49 7.71 -17.15
CA GLY A 90 -26.76 7.95 -17.84
C GLY A 90 -27.10 6.85 -18.86
N ASN A 91 -26.08 6.20 -19.43
CA ASN A 91 -26.22 5.14 -20.43
C ASN A 91 -25.16 4.03 -20.24
N ALA A 92 -25.25 2.97 -21.03
CA ALA A 92 -24.33 1.83 -20.94
C ALA A 92 -22.86 2.18 -21.27
N TRP A 93 -22.64 3.15 -22.16
CA TRP A 93 -21.29 3.62 -22.53
C TRP A 93 -20.62 4.36 -21.37
N ASP A 94 -21.38 5.18 -20.63
CA ASP A 94 -20.92 5.86 -19.42
C ASP A 94 -20.48 4.84 -18.35
N GLY A 95 -21.18 3.70 -18.28
CA GLY A 95 -20.81 2.59 -17.40
C GLY A 95 -19.45 1.99 -17.73
N GLN A 96 -19.18 1.74 -19.01
CA GLN A 96 -17.88 1.23 -19.46
C GLN A 96 -16.74 2.24 -19.25
N ALA A 97 -17.00 3.52 -19.54
CA ALA A 97 -16.05 4.59 -19.32
C ALA A 97 -15.72 4.77 -17.82
N ALA A 98 -16.73 4.65 -16.95
CA ALA A 98 -16.57 4.69 -15.51
C ALA A 98 -15.73 3.51 -14.99
N GLU A 99 -15.99 2.29 -15.47
CA GLU A 99 -15.21 1.12 -15.06
C GLU A 99 -13.74 1.22 -15.49
N ALA A 100 -13.48 1.70 -16.71
CA ALA A 100 -12.13 1.94 -17.19
C ALA A 100 -11.41 3.01 -16.32
N LEU A 101 -12.12 4.05 -15.89
CA LEU A 101 -11.57 5.06 -14.98
C LEU A 101 -11.24 4.46 -13.61
N TYR A 102 -12.15 3.69 -13.01
CA TYR A 102 -11.93 3.07 -11.71
C TYR A 102 -10.73 2.12 -11.71
N ARG A 103 -10.56 1.35 -12.79
CA ARG A 103 -9.39 0.47 -12.96
C ARG A 103 -8.08 1.26 -13.03
N ARG A 104 -8.03 2.34 -13.82
CA ARG A 104 -6.84 3.21 -13.88
C ARG A 104 -6.53 3.87 -12.54
N VAL A 105 -7.56 4.32 -11.81
CA VAL A 105 -7.37 4.88 -10.46
C VAL A 105 -6.82 3.82 -9.51
N ALA A 106 -7.32 2.59 -9.56
CA ALA A 106 -6.82 1.49 -8.73
C ALA A 106 -5.36 1.15 -9.03
N GLU A 107 -4.99 1.01 -10.30
CA GLU A 107 -3.62 0.70 -10.73
C GLU A 107 -2.65 1.81 -10.34
N ARG A 108 -2.99 3.08 -10.64
CA ARG A 108 -2.14 4.23 -10.35
C ARG A 108 -2.01 4.51 -8.86
N SER A 109 -3.08 4.37 -8.10
CA SER A 109 -3.03 4.54 -6.63
C SER A 109 -2.17 3.47 -5.99
N LEU A 110 -2.30 2.21 -6.41
CA LEU A 110 -1.45 1.14 -5.90
C LEU A 110 0.02 1.34 -6.29
N ALA A 111 0.30 1.67 -7.55
CA ALA A 111 1.67 1.93 -8.03
C ALA A 111 2.32 3.08 -7.26
N HIS A 112 1.60 4.20 -7.10
CA HIS A 112 2.10 5.36 -6.35
C HIS A 112 2.25 5.04 -4.85
N TRP A 113 1.35 4.25 -4.27
CA TRP A 113 1.48 3.84 -2.88
C TRP A 113 2.72 2.96 -2.64
N LEU A 114 3.10 2.11 -3.60
CA LEU A 114 4.30 1.27 -3.48
C LEU A 114 5.58 2.09 -3.68
N ASP A 115 5.66 2.84 -4.78
CA ASP A 115 6.91 3.39 -5.32
C ASP A 115 6.93 4.91 -5.45
N GLY A 116 5.89 5.60 -4.97
CA GLY A 116 5.74 7.05 -5.06
C GLY A 116 6.69 7.86 -4.19
N LYS A 117 7.89 7.35 -3.91
CA LYS A 117 8.95 8.10 -3.23
C LYS A 117 9.59 9.08 -4.21
N CYS A 118 9.93 10.26 -3.73
CA CYS A 118 10.65 11.23 -4.52
C CYS A 118 12.02 10.65 -4.92
N PRO A 119 12.38 10.62 -6.22
CA PRO A 119 13.64 10.04 -6.67
C PRO A 119 14.86 10.85 -6.22
N ALA A 120 14.70 12.15 -5.94
CA ALA A 120 15.79 13.02 -5.52
C ALA A 120 16.16 12.88 -4.03
N CYS A 121 15.22 12.50 -3.17
CA CYS A 121 15.48 12.34 -1.73
C CYS A 121 15.12 10.95 -1.19
N SER A 122 14.79 10.00 -2.07
CA SER A 122 14.43 8.62 -1.73
C SER A 122 13.35 8.50 -0.64
N GLY A 123 12.43 9.47 -0.57
CA GLY A 123 11.37 9.48 0.43
C GLY A 123 11.62 10.32 1.68
N SER A 124 12.84 10.83 1.90
CA SER A 124 13.18 11.51 3.17
C SER A 124 12.59 12.92 3.30
N GLY A 125 12.14 13.52 2.19
CA GLY A 125 11.74 14.93 2.14
C GLY A 125 12.91 15.92 2.23
N ASN A 126 14.14 15.46 2.49
CA ASN A 126 15.30 16.30 2.71
C ASN A 126 16.49 15.88 1.83
N THR A 127 17.28 16.85 1.42
CA THR A 127 18.61 16.63 0.81
C THR A 127 19.60 16.09 1.86
N PRO A 128 20.76 15.53 1.45
CA PRO A 128 21.81 15.08 2.37
C PRO A 128 22.24 16.18 3.36
N ASP A 129 22.22 17.44 2.93
CA ASP A 129 22.54 18.61 3.75
C ASP A 129 21.38 19.08 4.66
N ARG A 130 20.36 18.23 4.87
CA ARG A 130 19.16 18.50 5.68
C ARG A 130 18.33 19.70 5.24
N ARG A 131 18.47 20.14 3.99
CA ARG A 131 17.58 21.16 3.39
C ARG A 131 16.36 20.49 2.79
N ILE A 132 15.25 21.21 2.76
CA ILE A 132 14.00 20.78 2.12
C ILE A 132 14.29 20.37 0.67
N CYS A 133 13.88 19.16 0.30
CA CYS A 133 14.04 18.66 -1.06
C CYS A 133 13.15 19.48 -2.00
N VAL A 134 13.78 20.24 -2.90
CA VAL A 134 13.09 21.14 -3.84
C VAL A 134 12.12 20.39 -4.77
N PRO A 135 12.50 19.25 -5.40
CA PRO A 135 11.60 18.50 -6.28
C PRO A 135 10.28 18.06 -5.64
N CYS A 136 10.28 17.64 -4.37
CA CYS A 136 9.06 17.20 -3.68
C CYS A 136 8.55 18.22 -2.65
N LYS A 137 9.17 19.40 -2.58
CA LYS A 137 8.87 20.46 -1.61
C LYS A 137 8.77 19.95 -0.16
N GLY A 138 9.62 19.00 0.21
CA GLY A 138 9.64 18.41 1.55
C GLY A 138 8.68 17.24 1.78
N SER A 139 7.77 16.94 0.84
CA SER A 139 6.79 15.86 1.03
C SER A 139 7.40 14.46 1.04
N GLY A 140 8.59 14.29 0.44
CA GLY A 140 9.21 12.99 0.20
C GLY A 140 8.48 12.13 -0.84
N LYS A 141 7.33 12.57 -1.38
CA LYS A 141 6.56 11.83 -2.38
C LYS A 141 6.84 12.34 -3.79
N SER A 142 6.80 11.46 -4.78
CA SER A 142 6.83 11.84 -6.19
C SER A 142 5.49 12.44 -6.60
N GLU A 143 5.43 13.08 -7.75
CA GLU A 143 4.16 13.52 -8.29
C GLU A 143 3.36 12.32 -8.86
N VAL A 144 2.05 12.31 -8.64
CA VAL A 144 1.15 11.32 -9.24
C VAL A 144 0.90 11.72 -10.69
N SER A 145 1.12 10.79 -11.62
CA SER A 145 0.79 10.97 -13.03
C SER A 145 -0.73 11.02 -13.26
N GLY A 146 -1.21 12.03 -13.99
CA GLY A 146 -2.63 12.21 -14.33
C GLY A 146 -3.04 13.68 -14.27
N GLN A 147 -4.21 14.00 -14.79
CA GLN A 147 -4.75 15.36 -14.83
C GLN A 147 -5.98 15.50 -13.92
N GLY A 148 -6.03 16.60 -13.15
CA GLY A 148 -7.18 17.05 -12.35
C GLY A 148 -7.90 15.94 -11.58
N PHE A 149 -9.12 15.62 -12.04
CA PHE A 149 -10.02 14.68 -11.39
C PHE A 149 -9.42 13.30 -11.12
N GLU A 150 -8.74 12.70 -12.11
CA GLU A 150 -8.17 11.35 -11.93
C GLU A 150 -7.07 11.37 -10.87
N ARG A 151 -6.24 12.42 -10.86
CA ARG A 151 -5.18 12.60 -9.87
C ARG A 151 -5.74 12.73 -8.46
N GLU A 152 -6.81 13.51 -8.28
CA GLU A 152 -7.47 13.65 -6.97
C GLU A 152 -8.01 12.30 -6.47
N ARG A 153 -8.65 11.51 -7.34
CA ARG A 153 -9.13 10.17 -6.97
C ARG A 153 -8.00 9.22 -6.66
N VAL A 154 -6.88 9.30 -7.39
CA VAL A 154 -5.69 8.51 -7.08
C VAL A 154 -5.15 8.87 -5.69
N LEU A 155 -5.02 10.15 -5.35
CA LEU A 155 -4.52 10.59 -4.05
C LEU A 155 -5.45 10.22 -2.87
N ASP A 156 -6.76 10.34 -3.09
CA ASP A 156 -7.80 9.88 -2.16
C ASP A 156 -7.66 8.37 -1.89
N MET A 157 -7.49 7.58 -2.97
CA MET A 157 -7.29 6.13 -2.86
C MET A 157 -5.93 5.75 -2.26
N VAL A 158 -4.87 6.52 -2.48
CA VAL A 158 -3.58 6.33 -1.78
C VAL A 158 -3.74 6.56 -0.28
N SER A 159 -4.47 7.60 0.12
CA SER A 159 -4.76 7.89 1.53
C SER A 159 -5.55 6.74 2.19
N GLU A 160 -6.48 6.12 1.46
CA GLU A 160 -7.23 4.95 1.91
C GLU A 160 -6.32 3.72 2.09
N LEU A 161 -5.38 3.46 1.17
CA LEU A 161 -4.38 2.40 1.32
C LEU A 161 -3.48 2.63 2.55
N GLU A 162 -3.02 3.86 2.76
CA GLU A 162 -2.25 4.25 3.95
C GLU A 162 -3.06 4.03 5.22
N GLY A 163 -4.33 4.45 5.26
CA GLY A 163 -5.23 4.24 6.38
C GLY A 163 -5.46 2.76 6.71
N LEU A 164 -5.69 1.92 5.69
CA LEU A 164 -5.84 0.48 5.85
C LEU A 164 -4.59 -0.19 6.43
N LEU A 165 -3.41 0.18 5.91
CA LEU A 165 -2.13 -0.32 6.41
C LEU A 165 -1.87 0.14 7.86
N HIS A 166 -2.07 1.42 8.17
CA HIS A 166 -1.90 1.94 9.52
C HIS A 166 -2.84 1.28 10.53
N ALA A 167 -4.11 1.09 10.17
CA ALA A 167 -5.08 0.41 11.01
C ALA A 167 -4.70 -1.06 11.26
N HIS A 168 -4.19 -1.75 10.23
CA HIS A 168 -3.68 -3.11 10.39
C HIS A 168 -2.44 -3.16 11.28
N ASN A 169 -1.46 -2.29 11.05
CA ASN A 169 -0.24 -2.22 11.86
C ASN A 169 -0.54 -1.93 13.33
N ALA A 170 -1.53 -1.05 13.61
CA ALA A 170 -1.95 -0.75 14.97
C ALA A 170 -2.58 -1.97 15.66
N ARG A 171 -3.46 -2.71 14.95
CA ARG A 171 -4.04 -3.97 15.46
C ARG A 171 -2.97 -5.02 15.72
N ALA A 172 -2.06 -5.23 14.75
CA ALA A 172 -0.99 -6.20 14.86
C ALA A 172 -0.01 -5.85 15.99
N ALA A 173 0.35 -4.57 16.14
CA ALA A 173 1.14 -4.09 17.28
C ALA A 173 0.44 -4.34 18.63
N GLY A 174 -0.89 -4.26 18.69
CA GLY A 174 -1.67 -4.62 19.87
C GLY A 174 -1.69 -6.11 20.18
N LYS A 175 -1.40 -6.99 19.20
CA LYS A 175 -1.27 -8.44 19.39
C LYS A 175 0.14 -8.88 19.79
N LEU A 176 1.13 -7.98 19.68
CA LEU A 176 2.53 -8.19 20.09
C LEU A 176 2.80 -7.71 21.53
N ARG A 177 1.77 -7.27 22.25
CA ARG A 177 1.82 -6.84 23.65
C ARG A 177 1.13 -7.88 24.50
#